data_AF-A0A1I5DAT2-F1
#
_entry.id   AF-A0A1I5DAT2-F1
#
_cell.length_a   1.000
_cell.length_b   1.000
_cell.length_c   1.000
_cell.angle_alpha   90.00
_cell.angle_beta   90.00
_cell.angle_gamma   90.00
#
_symmetry.space_group_name_H-M   'P 1'
#
loop_
_entity.id
_entity.type
_entity.pdbx_description
1 polymer ?
#
loop_
_entity_poly.entity_id
_entity_poly.type
_entity_poly.pdbx_seq_one_letter_code
_entity_poly.pdbx_strand_id
1 'polypeptide(L)'
;MNSSVLLTAANSSISLIIWVVVLFVFMYFFMIRPQQKEQKEKTAMMSTLAVGDTVLTTSGFYGVVIAIPDDTTVIVEFGSNKNCRIPMQKVAIAQIEKPEDAVKASKEDEKDKKEKTK
;
A
#
# COMPACT_ATOMS: atom_id res chain seq x y z
N MET A 1 16.97 -48.88 -35.00
CA MET A 1 16.29 -47.77 -34.29
C MET A 1 17.23 -47.32 -33.19
N ASN A 2 17.80 -46.13 -33.37
CA ASN A 2 19.12 -45.81 -32.88
C ASN A 2 18.99 -45.25 -31.46
N SER A 3 19.52 -45.96 -30.46
CA SER A 3 19.44 -45.60 -29.04
C SER A 3 19.96 -44.19 -28.73
N SER A 4 20.79 -43.62 -29.61
CA SER A 4 21.26 -42.23 -29.56
C SER A 4 20.17 -41.18 -29.79
N VAL A 5 19.13 -41.47 -30.58
CA VAL A 5 18.01 -40.54 -30.80
C VAL A 5 17.11 -40.47 -29.58
N LEU A 6 16.92 -41.59 -28.86
CA LEU A 6 16.17 -41.63 -27.60
C LEU A 6 16.93 -40.93 -26.46
N LEU A 7 18.28 -41.02 -26.42
CA LEU A 7 19.10 -40.30 -25.44
C LEU A 7 19.13 -38.78 -25.71
N THR A 8 19.21 -38.36 -26.98
CA THR A 8 19.10 -36.93 -27.36
C THR A 8 17.69 -36.37 -27.09
N ALA A 9 16.63 -37.15 -27.35
CA ALA A 9 15.26 -36.76 -27.00
C ALA A 9 15.06 -36.64 -25.48
N ALA A 10 15.59 -37.59 -24.70
CA ALA A 10 15.54 -37.54 -23.24
C ALA A 10 16.34 -36.36 -22.67
N ASN A 11 17.50 -36.03 -23.25
CA ASN A 11 18.27 -34.82 -22.89
C ASN A 11 17.50 -33.53 -23.20
N SER A 12 16.77 -33.47 -24.33
CA SER A 12 15.90 -32.33 -24.65
C SER A 12 14.71 -32.19 -23.69
N SER A 13 14.12 -33.31 -23.25
CA SER A 13 13.02 -33.30 -22.26
C SER A 13 13.51 -32.85 -20.88
N ILE A 14 14.67 -33.35 -20.42
CA ILE A 14 15.28 -32.92 -19.15
C ILE A 14 15.68 -31.45 -19.21
N SER A 15 16.25 -31.00 -20.33
CA SER A 15 16.61 -29.59 -20.55
C SER A 15 15.37 -28.68 -20.50
N LEU A 16 14.25 -29.08 -21.12
CA LEU A 16 12.99 -28.34 -21.05
C LEU A 16 12.41 -28.28 -19.64
N ILE A 17 12.42 -29.39 -18.90
CA ILE A 17 11.92 -29.44 -17.52
C ILE A 17 12.75 -28.51 -16.62
N ILE A 18 14.07 -28.51 -16.78
CA ILE A 18 14.96 -27.59 -16.06
C ILE A 18 14.62 -26.14 -16.40
N TRP A 19 14.42 -25.82 -17.68
CA TRP A 19 14.06 -24.45 -18.12
C TRP A 19 12.72 -23.99 -17.53
N VAL A 20 11.72 -24.87 -17.53
CA VAL A 20 10.39 -24.58 -16.95
C VAL A 20 10.49 -24.35 -15.43
N VAL A 21 11.24 -25.20 -14.71
CA VAL A 21 11.45 -25.04 -13.28
C VAL A 21 12.17 -23.72 -12.97
N VAL A 22 13.18 -23.35 -13.75
CA VAL A 22 13.89 -22.06 -13.60
C VAL A 22 12.94 -20.88 -13.79
N LEU A 23 12.08 -20.91 -14.82
CA LEU A 23 11.07 -19.87 -15.04
C LEU A 23 10.10 -19.77 -13.87
N PHE A 24 9.58 -20.88 -13.37
CA PHE A 24 8.67 -20.89 -12.21
C PHE A 24 9.33 -20.35 -10.95
N VAL A 25 10.58 -20.71 -10.68
CA VAL A 25 11.35 -20.19 -9.55
C VAL A 25 11.59 -18.69 -9.71
N PHE A 26 11.93 -18.24 -10.93
CA PHE A 26 12.14 -16.82 -11.21
C PHE A 26 10.86 -16.00 -11.05
N MET A 27 9.74 -16.50 -11.58
CA MET A 27 8.42 -15.86 -11.47
C MET A 27 7.95 -15.82 -10.00
N TYR A 28 8.14 -16.90 -9.25
CA TYR A 28 7.83 -16.95 -7.82
C TYR A 28 8.69 -15.95 -7.03
N PHE A 29 10.00 -15.93 -7.27
CA PHE A 29 10.92 -15.01 -6.59
C PHE A 29 10.66 -13.55 -6.95
N PHE A 30 10.37 -13.28 -8.21
CA PHE A 30 10.07 -11.94 -8.71
C PHE A 30 8.68 -11.45 -8.30
N MET A 31 7.70 -12.31 -8.02
CA MET A 31 6.38 -11.91 -7.52
C MET A 31 6.33 -11.80 -5.99
N ILE A 32 7.00 -12.70 -5.25
CA ILE A 32 6.96 -12.70 -3.78
C ILE A 32 7.75 -11.53 -3.17
N ARG A 33 8.84 -11.10 -3.82
CA ARG A 33 9.67 -9.98 -3.36
C ARG A 33 8.96 -8.61 -3.44
N PRO A 34 8.26 -8.23 -4.52
CA PRO A 34 7.52 -6.98 -4.58
C PRO A 34 6.27 -7.01 -3.70
N GLN A 35 5.52 -8.12 -3.64
CA GLN A 35 4.32 -8.20 -2.79
C GLN A 35 4.62 -7.97 -1.31
N GLN A 36 5.71 -8.53 -0.79
CA GLN A 36 6.09 -8.32 0.61
C GLN A 36 6.50 -6.87 0.91
N LYS A 37 7.00 -6.12 -0.08
CA LYS A 37 7.33 -4.70 0.10
C LYS A 37 6.06 -3.84 0.14
N GLU A 38 5.14 -4.04 -0.80
CA GLU A 38 3.87 -3.31 -0.82
C GLU A 38 3.02 -3.58 0.43
N GLN A 39 3.00 -4.82 0.92
CA GLN A 39 2.29 -5.14 2.16
C GLN A 39 2.91 -4.45 3.38
N LYS A 40 4.24 -4.43 3.48
CA LYS A 40 4.96 -3.76 4.56
C LYS A 40 4.73 -2.25 4.54
N GLU A 41 4.73 -1.64 3.36
CA GLU A 41 4.45 -0.21 3.20
C GLU A 41 3.01 0.13 3.58
N LYS A 42 2.03 -0.71 3.17
CA LYS A 42 0.65 -0.55 3.59
C LYS A 42 0.48 -0.69 5.10
N THR A 43 1.16 -1.63 5.75
CA THR A 43 1.13 -1.74 7.22
C THR A 43 1.80 -0.54 7.90
N ALA A 44 2.89 -0.02 7.35
CA ALA A 44 3.58 1.14 7.90
C ALA A 44 2.72 2.42 7.85
N MET A 45 1.95 2.63 6.78
CA MET A 45 1.00 3.77 6.70
C MET A 45 -0.13 3.67 7.73
N MET A 46 -0.54 2.45 8.13
CA MET A 46 -1.57 2.26 9.15
C MET A 46 -1.06 2.51 10.58
N SER A 47 0.26 2.62 10.76
CA SER A 47 0.90 2.86 12.06
C SER A 47 1.04 4.35 12.39
N THR A 48 0.80 5.26 11.44
CA THR A 48 0.89 6.70 11.69
C THR A 48 -0.44 7.30 12.16
N LEU A 49 -1.52 6.52 12.18
CA LEU A 49 -2.84 6.94 12.65
C LEU A 49 -2.84 7.20 14.15
N ALA A 50 -3.15 8.43 14.56
CA ALA A 50 -3.31 8.83 15.94
C ALA A 50 -4.75 9.21 16.28
N VAL A 51 -5.09 9.17 17.57
CA VAL A 51 -6.36 9.69 18.08
C VAL A 51 -6.35 11.21 17.97
N GLY A 52 -7.38 11.78 17.35
CA GLY A 52 -7.50 13.22 17.08
C GLY A 52 -7.20 13.62 15.63
N ASP A 53 -6.73 12.69 14.79
CA ASP A 53 -6.48 12.98 13.37
C ASP A 53 -7.79 13.11 12.59
N THR A 54 -7.85 14.09 11.69
CA THR A 54 -8.90 14.17 10.67
C THR A 54 -8.57 13.17 9.56
N VAL A 55 -9.53 12.32 9.21
CA VAL A 55 -9.34 11.27 8.20
C VAL A 55 -10.36 11.41 7.09
N LEU A 56 -9.89 11.23 5.86
CA LEU A 56 -10.71 11.05 4.67
C LEU A 56 -10.85 9.56 4.41
N THR A 57 -12.09 9.06 4.42
CA THR A 57 -12.37 7.67 4.08
C THR A 57 -12.38 7.45 2.56
N THR A 58 -12.18 6.21 2.11
CA THR A 58 -12.23 5.84 0.68
C THR A 58 -13.59 6.16 0.03
N SER A 59 -14.65 6.27 0.82
CA SER A 59 -16.00 6.64 0.39
C SER A 59 -16.28 8.15 0.40
N GLY A 60 -15.27 8.98 0.70
CA GLY A 60 -15.36 10.44 0.62
C GLY A 60 -15.90 11.12 1.88
N PHE A 61 -15.98 10.42 3.01
CA PHE A 61 -16.41 11.02 4.27
C PHE A 61 -15.22 11.55 5.07
N TYR A 62 -15.37 12.76 5.61
CA TYR A 62 -14.43 13.34 6.57
C TYR A 62 -14.92 13.08 7.99
N GLY A 63 -14.02 12.65 8.86
CA GLY A 63 -14.31 12.44 10.27
C GLY A 63 -13.06 12.54 11.13
N VAL A 64 -13.25 12.56 12.44
CA VAL A 64 -12.15 12.64 13.42
C VAL A 64 -12.02 11.30 14.14
N VAL A 65 -10.80 10.78 14.24
CA VAL A 65 -10.52 9.54 14.97
C VAL A 65 -10.64 9.79 16.47
N ILE A 66 -11.58 9.14 17.15
CA ILE A 66 -11.79 9.32 18.60
C ILE A 66 -11.16 8.23 19.46
N ALA A 67 -11.00 7.03 18.90
CA ALA A 67 -10.43 5.89 19.59
C ALA A 67 -9.96 4.84 18.59
N ILE A 68 -8.86 4.17 18.93
CA ILE A 68 -8.30 3.06 18.18
C ILE A 68 -8.36 1.84 19.11
N PRO A 69 -9.45 1.04 19.07
CA PRO A 69 -9.58 -0.12 19.95
C PRO A 69 -8.57 -1.23 19.60
N ASP A 70 -8.27 -1.41 18.31
CA ASP A 70 -7.40 -2.48 17.82
C ASP A 70 -6.53 -2.01 16.63
N ASP A 71 -5.57 -2.83 16.22
CA ASP A 71 -4.71 -2.53 15.07
C ASP A 71 -5.43 -2.51 13.73
N THR A 72 -6.62 -3.10 13.62
CA THR A 72 -7.40 -3.20 12.37
C THR A 72 -8.62 -2.31 12.33
N THR A 73 -9.12 -1.86 13.49
CA THR A 73 -10.36 -1.09 13.62
C THR A 73 -10.13 0.23 14.33
N VAL A 74 -10.77 1.29 13.83
CA VAL A 74 -10.78 2.64 14.41
C VAL A 74 -12.20 3.11 14.56
N ILE A 75 -12.45 3.96 15.55
CA ILE A 75 -13.74 4.59 15.75
C ILE A 75 -13.62 6.03 15.29
N VAL A 76 -14.40 6.38 14.28
CA VAL A 76 -14.42 7.72 13.70
C VAL A 76 -15.74 8.39 14.01
N GLU A 77 -15.66 9.66 14.39
CA GLU A 77 -16.80 10.53 14.61
C GLU A 77 -17.06 11.37 13.36
N PHE A 78 -18.30 11.31 12.86
CA PHE A 78 -18.72 12.02 11.65
C PHE A 78 -19.70 13.15 11.98
N GLY A 79 -19.38 14.36 11.53
CA GLY A 79 -20.27 15.51 11.58
C GLY A 79 -20.42 16.16 12.97
N SER A 80 -21.30 17.16 13.06
CA SER A 80 -21.49 18.00 14.26
C SER A 80 -22.19 17.28 15.44
N ASN A 81 -22.63 16.04 15.25
CA ASN A 81 -23.30 15.26 16.28
C ASN A 81 -22.31 14.32 16.99
N LYS A 82 -22.00 14.66 18.25
CA LYS A 82 -21.04 13.97 19.11
C LYS A 82 -21.39 12.51 19.47
N ASN A 83 -22.55 12.02 19.03
CA ASN A 83 -23.01 10.66 19.29
C ASN A 83 -22.78 9.70 18.10
N CYS A 84 -22.30 10.18 16.94
CA CYS A 84 -22.12 9.34 15.76
C CYS A 84 -20.73 8.68 15.77
N ARG A 85 -20.57 7.64 16.58
CA ARG A 85 -19.33 6.84 16.67
C ARG A 85 -19.46 5.60 15.81
N ILE A 86 -18.81 5.58 14.66
CA ILE A 86 -18.87 4.46 13.73
C ILE A 86 -17.53 3.73 13.74
N PRO A 87 -17.51 2.43 14.08
CA PRO A 87 -16.32 1.63 13.90
C PRO A 87 -16.10 1.37 12.40
N MET A 88 -14.89 1.64 11.95
CA MET A 88 -14.46 1.39 10.58
C MET A 88 -13.09 0.71 10.56
N GLN A 89 -12.80 -0.01 9.48
CA GLN A 89 -11.51 -0.65 9.33
C GLN A 89 -10.45 0.39 8.93
N LYS A 90 -9.22 0.25 9.44
CA LYS A 90 -8.11 1.15 9.07
C LYS A 90 -7.84 1.16 7.55
N VAL A 91 -8.10 0.04 6.88
CA VAL A 91 -7.98 -0.07 5.41
C VAL A 91 -8.93 0.84 4.63
N ALA A 92 -9.99 1.35 5.26
CA ALA A 92 -10.94 2.27 4.66
C ALA A 92 -10.52 3.74 4.79
N ILE A 93 -9.36 4.03 5.40
CA ILE A 93 -8.79 5.37 5.49
C ILE A 93 -7.95 5.61 4.23
N ALA A 94 -8.35 6.60 3.43
CA ALA A 94 -7.65 6.97 2.21
C ALA A 94 -6.51 7.96 2.50
N GLN A 95 -6.76 8.95 3.36
CA GLN A 95 -5.79 9.99 3.72
C GLN A 95 -5.98 10.42 5.17
N ILE A 96 -4.86 10.79 5.81
CA ILE A 96 -4.83 11.32 7.16
C ILE A 96 -4.44 12.79 7.03
N GLU A 97 -5.37 13.70 7.30
CA GLU A 97 -5.09 15.11 7.41
C GLU A 97 -4.61 15.40 8.82
N LYS A 98 -3.31 15.22 9.02
CA LYS A 98 -2.67 15.75 10.22
C LYS A 98 -2.56 17.27 10.09
N PRO A 99 -2.89 18.04 11.13
CA PRO A 99 -2.66 19.49 11.14
C PRO A 99 -1.16 19.86 10.94
N GLU A 100 -0.26 18.88 11.00
CA GLU A 100 1.18 19.03 10.75
C GLU A 100 1.53 19.06 9.24
N ASP A 101 0.80 18.36 8.38
CA ASP A 101 1.06 18.33 6.93
C ASP A 101 0.54 19.59 6.20
N ALA A 102 -0.39 20.32 6.82
CA ALA A 102 -0.78 21.66 6.37
C ALA A 102 0.37 22.69 6.47
N VAL A 103 1.42 22.41 7.25
CA VAL A 103 2.62 23.28 7.37
C VAL A 103 3.71 22.93 6.33
N LYS A 104 3.62 21.78 5.64
CA LYS A 104 4.54 21.45 4.53
C LYS A 104 3.99 21.78 3.15
N ALA A 105 2.68 21.68 2.93
CA ALA A 105 2.09 22.09 1.65
C ALA A 105 2.08 23.62 1.43
N SER A 106 2.12 24.42 2.50
CA SER A 106 2.09 25.88 2.41
C SER A 106 3.47 26.55 2.24
N LYS A 107 4.57 25.79 2.18
CA LYS A 107 5.94 26.35 1.97
C LYS A 107 6.49 26.20 0.56
N GLU A 108 5.86 25.42 -0.32
CA GLU A 108 6.31 25.31 -1.72
C GLU A 108 5.63 26.35 -2.64
N ASP A 109 4.45 26.87 -2.27
CA ASP A 109 3.70 27.83 -3.10
C ASP A 109 4.16 29.31 -3.00
N GLU A 110 5.09 29.66 -2.09
CA GLU A 110 5.60 31.04 -1.96
C GLU A 110 7.03 31.27 -2.52
N LYS A 111 7.55 30.37 -3.37
CA LYS A 111 8.83 30.62 -4.07
C LYS A 111 8.72 30.86 -5.58
N ASP A 112 7.65 30.43 -6.24
CA ASP A 112 7.52 30.59 -7.70
C ASP A 112 6.81 31.90 -8.14
N LYS A 113 6.27 32.70 -7.21
CA LYS A 113 5.55 33.93 -7.54
C LYS A 113 6.37 35.23 -7.45
N LYS A 114 7.66 35.19 -7.09
CA LYS A 114 8.49 36.40 -6.96
C LYS A 114 9.49 36.67 -8.10
N GLU A 115 9.62 35.80 -9.10
CA GLU A 115 10.58 36.00 -10.20
C GLU A 115 9.95 36.44 -11.54
N LYS A 116 8.62 36.52 -11.66
CA LYS A 116 7.94 36.98 -12.90
C LYS A 116 7.29 38.36 -12.85
N THR A 117 7.65 39.19 -11.87
CA THR A 117 7.29 40.61 -11.89
C THR A 117 8.46 41.45 -11.40
N LYS A 118 9.52 41.47 -12.21
CA LYS A 118 10.37 42.66 -12.36
C LYS A 118 10.96 42.67 -13.77
#